data_AF-Q7MQU2-F1
#
_entry.id   AF-Q7MQU2-F1
#
_cell.length_a   1.000
_cell.length_b   1.000
_cell.length_c   1.000
_cell.angle_alpha   90.00
_cell.angle_beta   90.00
_cell.angle_gamma   90.00
#
_symmetry.space_group_name_H-M   'P 1'
#
loop_
_entity.id
_entity.type
_entity.pdbx_description
1 polymer ?
#
loop_
_entity_poly.entity_id
_entity_poly.type
_entity_poly.pdbx_seq_one_letter_code
_entity_poly.pdbx_strand_id
1 'polypeptide(L)'
;MGEELYPLLEEILEHYELSALYHLQGPGSFTAIKLTHLFLRTLSIALKIPLYGTDSFAFNGGAPIKAYGDSYFIKEDGEIKVIRLPPPPPLTPWKLPLVLEDSLFSLAPEPLYVLPPL
;
A
#
# COMPACT_ATOMS: atom_id res chain seq x y z
N MET A 1 -2.23 -10.41 -10.57
CA MET A 1 -3.32 -10.12 -9.62
C MET A 1 -4.41 -11.10 -9.99
N GLY A 2 -4.44 -12.22 -9.27
CA GLY A 2 -4.71 -13.56 -9.82
C GLY A 2 -6.08 -14.14 -9.48
N GLU A 3 -6.30 -15.34 -9.98
CA GLU A 3 -7.53 -16.16 -9.93
C GLU A 3 -8.13 -16.33 -8.52
N GLU A 4 -7.36 -16.08 -7.46
CA GLU A 4 -7.77 -16.22 -6.06
C GLU A 4 -8.44 -14.97 -5.47
N LEU A 5 -8.21 -13.77 -6.03
CA LEU A 5 -8.78 -12.53 -5.49
C LEU A 5 -10.29 -12.45 -5.70
N TYR A 6 -10.76 -12.98 -6.84
CA TYR A 6 -12.15 -12.88 -7.23
C TYR A 6 -13.08 -13.74 -6.34
N PRO A 7 -12.81 -15.03 -6.08
CA PRO A 7 -13.60 -15.82 -5.14
C PRO A 7 -13.66 -15.22 -3.73
N LEU A 8 -12.53 -14.67 -3.25
CA LEU A 8 -12.49 -14.01 -1.94
C LEU A 8 -13.36 -12.74 -1.92
N LEU A 9 -13.31 -11.93 -2.98
CA LEU A 9 -14.15 -10.74 -3.07
C LEU A 9 -15.64 -11.11 -3.16
N GLU A 10 -16.00 -12.16 -3.91
CA GLU A 10 -17.38 -12.68 -3.95
C GLU A 10 -17.84 -13.09 -2.55
N GLU A 11 -17.07 -13.91 -1.83
CA GLU A 11 -17.39 -14.35 -0.47
C GLU A 11 -17.59 -13.15 0.48
N ILE A 12 -16.72 -12.14 0.39
CA ILE A 12 -16.85 -10.92 1.21
C ILE A 12 -18.13 -10.16 0.87
N LEU A 13 -18.45 -9.99 -0.42
CA LEU A 13 -19.63 -9.24 -0.86
C LEU A 13 -20.94 -9.98 -0.60
N GLU A 14 -20.91 -11.31 -0.50
CA GLU A 14 -22.08 -12.11 -0.10
C GLU A 14 -22.43 -11.96 1.39
N HIS A 15 -21.41 -11.75 2.24
CA HIS A 15 -21.60 -11.73 3.70
C HIS A 15 -21.56 -10.34 4.32
N TYR A 16 -20.99 -9.35 3.62
CA TYR A 16 -20.74 -8.02 4.18
C TYR A 16 -21.13 -6.90 3.21
N GLU A 17 -21.77 -5.87 3.75
CA GLU A 17 -21.90 -4.59 3.06
C GLU A 17 -20.64 -3.76 3.32
N LEU A 18 -19.86 -3.52 2.27
CA LEU A 18 -18.65 -2.71 2.37
C LEU A 18 -19.02 -1.25 2.55
N SER A 19 -18.46 -0.59 3.58
CA SER A 19 -18.66 0.83 3.83
C SER A 19 -17.51 1.70 3.32
N ALA A 20 -16.31 1.13 3.14
CA ALA A 20 -15.11 1.83 2.70
C ALA A 20 -14.04 0.83 2.22
N LEU A 21 -13.06 1.32 1.45
CA LEU A 21 -11.87 0.59 1.03
C LEU A 21 -10.62 1.27 1.56
N TYR A 22 -9.62 0.49 1.98
CA TYR A 22 -8.36 0.98 2.54
C TYR A 22 -7.17 0.31 1.85
N HIS A 23 -6.12 1.06 1.50
CA HIS A 23 -4.93 0.47 0.88
C HIS A 23 -3.62 1.20 1.16
N LEU A 24 -2.51 0.52 0.89
CA LEU A 24 -1.18 1.12 0.86
C LEU A 24 -0.94 1.75 -0.51
N GLN A 25 -0.50 3.00 -0.52
CA GLN A 25 -0.23 3.78 -1.74
C GLN A 25 1.19 3.58 -2.27
N GLY A 26 2.06 2.98 -1.47
CA GLY A 26 3.50 2.91 -1.70
C GLY A 26 4.30 3.60 -0.58
N PRO A 27 5.64 3.54 -0.64
CA PRO A 27 6.42 3.00 -1.75
C PRO A 27 6.48 1.46 -1.72
N GLY A 28 6.94 0.86 -2.83
CA GLY A 28 6.94 -0.58 -3.05
C GLY A 28 7.06 -0.93 -4.53
N SER A 29 6.63 -2.13 -4.92
CA SER A 29 6.61 -2.52 -6.34
C SER A 29 5.70 -1.61 -7.14
N PHE A 30 6.28 -0.86 -8.09
CA PHE A 30 5.57 0.08 -8.94
C PHE A 30 4.38 -0.56 -9.65
N THR A 31 4.57 -1.75 -10.24
CA THR A 31 3.51 -2.49 -10.93
C THR A 31 2.41 -2.94 -9.97
N ALA A 32 2.78 -3.42 -8.77
CA ALA A 32 1.79 -3.87 -7.79
C ALA A 32 0.93 -2.71 -7.29
N ILE A 33 1.55 -1.59 -6.90
CA ILE A 33 0.87 -0.38 -6.45
C ILE A 33 -0.12 0.11 -7.51
N LYS A 34 0.31 0.18 -8.77
CA LYS A 34 -0.53 0.65 -9.88
C LYS A 34 -1.74 -0.26 -10.12
N LEU A 35 -1.53 -1.58 -10.15
CA LEU A 35 -2.62 -2.55 -10.35
C LEU A 35 -3.61 -2.54 -9.18
N THR A 36 -3.11 -2.57 -7.94
CA THR A 36 -3.94 -2.51 -6.73
C THR A 36 -4.76 -1.23 -6.68
N HIS A 37 -4.14 -0.08 -6.94
CA HIS A 37 -4.85 1.19 -6.93
C HIS A 37 -5.95 1.23 -8.01
N LEU A 38 -5.65 0.81 -9.24
CA LEU A 38 -6.65 0.81 -10.32
C LEU A 38 -7.83 -0.10 -9.99
N PHE A 39 -7.56 -1.30 -9.47
CA PHE A 39 -8.59 -2.24 -9.04
C PHE A 39 -9.48 -1.65 -7.94
N LEU A 40 -8.89 -1.15 -6.86
CA LEU A 40 -9.66 -0.60 -5.73
C LEU A 40 -10.39 0.68 -6.08
N ARG A 41 -9.80 1.53 -6.94
CA ARG A 41 -10.48 2.72 -7.45
C ARG A 41 -11.69 2.36 -8.30
N THR A 42 -11.58 1.32 -9.12
CA THR A 42 -12.70 0.80 -9.91
C THR A 42 -13.81 0.27 -8.99
N LEU A 43 -13.45 -0.49 -7.96
CA LEU A 43 -14.40 -1.03 -6.98
C LEU A 43 -15.10 0.08 -6.17
N SER A 44 -14.34 1.08 -5.71
CA SER A 44 -14.86 2.27 -5.02
C SER A 44 -15.92 2.99 -5.87
N ILE A 45 -15.65 3.19 -7.16
CA ILE A 45 -16.60 3.82 -8.09
C ILE A 45 -17.84 2.94 -8.28
N ALA A 46 -17.65 1.64 -8.52
CA ALA A 46 -18.74 0.70 -8.79
C ALA A 46 -19.70 0.57 -7.59
N LEU A 47 -19.15 0.49 -6.37
CA LEU A 47 -19.92 0.35 -5.13
C LEU A 47 -20.33 1.69 -4.50
N LYS A 48 -19.83 2.81 -5.02
CA LYS A 48 -20.04 4.18 -4.49
C LYS A 48 -19.61 4.33 -3.02
N ILE A 49 -18.47 3.74 -2.67
CA ILE A 49 -17.89 3.80 -1.32
C ILE A 49 -16.54 4.52 -1.33
N PRO A 50 -16.16 5.20 -0.24
CA PRO A 50 -14.88 5.92 -0.17
C PRO A 50 -13.68 4.97 -0.27
N LEU A 51 -12.61 5.48 -0.91
CA LEU A 51 -11.30 4.84 -0.96
C LEU A 51 -10.31 5.68 -0.15
N TYR A 52 -9.66 5.04 0.81
CA TYR A 52 -8.66 5.60 1.70
C TYR A 52 -7.30 4.99 1.45
N GLY A 53 -6.25 5.78 1.64
CA GLY A 53 -4.89 5.29 1.51
C GLY A 53 -3.93 5.87 2.52
N THR A 54 -2.83 5.17 2.72
CA THR A 54 -1.67 5.64 3.50
C THR A 54 -0.37 5.13 2.89
N ASP A 55 0.77 5.64 3.32
CA ASP A 55 2.06 5.14 2.88
C ASP A 55 2.44 3.82 3.57
N SER A 56 3.24 3.01 2.88
CA SER A 56 3.63 1.67 3.33
C SER A 56 4.37 1.66 4.67
N PHE A 57 4.94 2.78 5.11
CA PHE A 57 5.65 2.85 6.39
C PHE A 57 4.70 2.77 7.60
N ALA A 58 3.43 3.12 7.43
CA ALA A 58 2.41 3.00 8.47
C ALA A 58 2.22 1.55 8.98
N PHE A 59 2.60 0.55 8.17
CA PHE A 59 2.37 -0.87 8.46
C PHE A 59 3.64 -1.72 8.59
N ASN A 60 4.83 -1.10 8.51
CA ASN A 60 6.10 -1.81 8.65
C ASN A 60 6.99 -1.30 9.80
N GLY A 61 6.43 -0.45 10.68
CA GLY A 61 7.17 0.14 11.80
C GLY A 61 8.24 1.14 11.37
N GLY A 62 8.11 1.76 10.20
CA GLY A 62 9.10 2.71 9.67
C GLY A 62 10.37 2.05 9.10
N ALA A 63 10.41 0.71 8.99
CA ALA A 63 11.57 -0.01 8.48
C ALA A 63 11.86 0.32 7.00
N PRO A 64 13.12 0.21 6.53
CA PRO A 64 13.45 0.41 5.13
C PRO A 64 12.68 -0.56 4.20
N ILE A 65 12.05 -0.04 3.15
CA ILE A 65 11.33 -0.84 2.16
C ILE A 65 12.23 -1.07 0.95
N LYS A 66 12.36 -2.31 0.49
CA LYS A 66 13.21 -2.62 -0.65
C LYS A 66 12.73 -1.90 -1.91
N ALA A 67 13.66 -1.22 -2.61
CA ALA A 67 13.40 -0.60 -3.91
C ALA A 67 13.97 -1.47 -5.04
N TYR A 68 15.27 -1.36 -5.32
CA TYR A 68 15.99 -2.09 -6.37
C TYR A 68 17.47 -2.21 -6.00
N GLY A 69 18.17 -3.26 -6.43
CA GLY A 69 19.60 -3.44 -6.11
C GLY A 69 19.84 -3.41 -4.59
N ASP A 70 20.73 -2.55 -4.10
CA ASP A 70 20.95 -2.27 -2.66
C ASP A 70 20.23 -0.99 -2.18
N SER A 71 19.29 -0.48 -2.98
CA SER A 71 18.52 0.72 -2.68
C SER A 71 17.23 0.39 -1.92
N TYR A 72 16.89 1.27 -0.99
CA TYR A 72 15.74 1.17 -0.10
C TYR A 72 15.03 2.51 -0.01
N PHE A 73 13.71 2.46 0.09
CA PHE A 73 12.92 3.60 0.52
C PHE A 73 13.04 3.74 2.04
N ILE A 74 13.27 4.95 2.50
CA ILE A 74 13.22 5.36 3.90
C ILE A 74 12.27 6.56 4.05
N LYS A 75 11.72 6.73 5.25
CA LYS A 75 10.89 7.90 5.59
C LYS A 75 11.57 8.65 6.73
N GLU A 76 12.06 9.85 6.45
CA GLU A 76 12.74 10.72 7.41
C GLU A 76 12.12 12.11 7.31
N ASP A 77 11.77 12.71 8.46
CA ASP A 77 11.15 14.04 8.55
C ASP A 77 9.90 14.22 7.68
N GLY A 78 9.13 13.13 7.48
CA GLY A 78 7.92 13.13 6.64
C GLY A 78 8.19 12.98 5.14
N GLU A 79 9.46 12.97 4.71
CA GLU A 79 9.85 12.79 3.31
C GLU A 79 10.27 11.36 3.03
N ILE A 80 9.88 10.84 1.86
CA ILE A 80 10.27 9.50 1.41
C ILE A 80 11.43 9.63 0.42
N LYS A 81 12.56 8.99 0.75
CA LYS A 81 13.81 9.06 0.00
C LYS A 81 14.30 7.67 -0.39
N VAL A 82 15.07 7.60 -1.47
CA VAL A 82 15.75 6.37 -1.88
C VAL A 82 17.22 6.48 -1.48
N ILE A 83 17.69 5.57 -0.64
CA ILE A 83 19.09 5.49 -0.21
C ILE A 83 19.67 4.11 -0.50
N ARG A 84 20.99 4.02 -0.65
CA ARG A 84 21.69 2.72 -0.69
C ARG A 84 22.08 2.30 0.72
N LEU A 85 21.82 1.05 1.06
CA LEU A 85 22.18 0.46 2.35
C LEU A 85 23.05 -0.79 2.16
N PRO A 86 24.40 -0.62 2.10
CA PRO A 86 25.35 -1.73 2.18
C PRO A 86 25.98 -1.82 3.59
N PRO A 87 25.80 -2.92 4.34
CA PRO A 87 25.07 -4.14 3.99
C PRO A 87 23.54 -3.96 4.05
N PRO A 88 22.76 -4.83 3.38
CA PRO A 88 21.30 -4.83 3.45
C PRO A 88 20.77 -4.84 4.89
N PRO A 89 19.77 -4.01 5.23
CA PRO A 89 19.11 -4.07 6.53
C PRO A 89 18.40 -5.42 6.72
N PRO A 90 18.21 -5.87 7.97
CA PRO A 90 17.43 -7.07 8.26
C PRO A 90 15.98 -6.89 7.78
N LEU A 91 15.40 -7.95 7.24
CA LEU A 91 14.00 -7.96 6.87
C LEU A 91 13.15 -7.85 8.13
N THR A 92 12.31 -6.81 8.19
CA THR A 92 11.32 -6.66 9.25
C THR A 92 10.04 -7.36 8.81
N PRO A 93 9.48 -8.30 9.60
CA PRO A 93 8.24 -8.97 9.23
C PRO A 93 7.09 -7.95 9.21
N TRP A 94 6.33 -7.96 8.13
CA TRP A 94 5.08 -7.21 8.07
C TRP A 94 4.06 -7.82 9.04
N LYS A 95 3.27 -6.96 9.70
CA LYS A 95 2.21 -7.40 10.61
C LYS A 95 0.92 -6.68 10.25
N LEU A 96 -0.11 -7.44 9.91
CA LEU A 96 -1.45 -6.90 9.80
C LEU A 96 -1.93 -6.51 11.21
N PRO A 97 -2.32 -5.25 11.45
CA PRO A 97 -2.92 -4.90 12.72
C PRO A 97 -4.33 -5.48 12.81
N LEU A 98 -4.78 -5.77 14.04
CA LEU A 98 -6.15 -6.24 14.30
C LEU A 98 -7.20 -5.15 14.09
N VAL A 99 -6.79 -3.88 14.23
CA VAL A 99 -7.66 -2.71 14.07
C VAL A 99 -6.91 -1.70 13.20
N LEU A 100 -7.60 -1.15 12.21
CA LEU A 100 -7.07 -0.06 11.39
C LEU A 100 -7.27 1.26 12.14
N GLU A 101 -6.20 2.05 12.25
CA GLU A 101 -6.26 3.39 12.81
C GLU A 101 -6.60 4.38 11.69
N ASP A 102 -7.83 4.88 11.68
CA ASP A 102 -8.35 5.76 10.61
C ASP A 102 -7.53 7.05 10.42
N SER A 103 -6.92 7.58 11.49
CA SER A 103 -6.06 8.78 11.43
C SER A 103 -4.81 8.60 10.57
N LEU A 104 -4.41 7.36 10.28
CA LEU A 104 -3.28 7.08 9.39
C LEU A 104 -3.65 7.23 7.92
N PHE A 105 -4.93 7.35 7.59
CA PHE A 105 -5.41 7.31 6.21
C PHE A 105 -5.96 8.66 5.73
N SER A 106 -5.85 8.89 4.43
CA SER A 106 -6.39 10.05 3.74
C SER A 106 -7.34 9.63 2.62
N LEU A 107 -8.39 10.42 2.38
CA LEU A 107 -9.41 10.16 1.36
C LEU A 107 -8.84 10.38 -0.05
N ALA A 108 -9.28 9.55 -1.01
CA ALA A 108 -8.97 9.65 -2.43
C ALA A 108 -7.45 9.71 -2.73
N PRO A 109 -6.68 8.72 -2.23
CA PRO A 109 -5.24 8.69 -2.41
C PRO A 109 -4.83 8.66 -3.89
N GLU A 110 -3.85 9.48 -4.28
CA GLU A 110 -3.12 9.25 -5.54
C GLU A 110 -2.03 8.19 -5.30
N PRO A 111 -1.70 7.33 -6.28
CA PRO A 111 -0.60 6.38 -6.11
C PRO A 111 0.73 7.10 -5.81
N LEU A 112 1.46 6.64 -4.79
CA LEU A 112 2.77 7.21 -4.45
C LEU A 112 3.87 6.55 -5.28
N TYR A 113 4.12 7.11 -6.47
CA TYR A 113 5.18 6.68 -7.36
C TYR A 113 6.51 7.36 -7.00
N VAL A 114 7.42 6.61 -6.37
CA VAL A 114 8.81 7.05 -6.19
C VAL A 114 9.65 6.40 -7.29
N LEU A 115 9.95 7.17 -8.35
CA LEU A 115 10.77 6.72 -9.46
C LEU A 115 12.25 6.99 -9.19
N PRO A 116 13.18 6.11 -9.65
CA PRO A 116 14.59 6.43 -9.62
C PRO A 116 14.88 7.68 -10.48
N PRO A 117 15.93 8.46 -10.15
CA PRO A 117 16.39 9.53 -11.04
C PRO A 117 16.77 8.94 -12.42
N LEU A 118 16.41 9.66 -13.48
CA LEU A 118 16.73 9.33 -14.89
C LEU A 118 18.23 9.46 -15.16
#